data_AF-A0A0N4X943-F1
#
_entry.id   AF-A0A0N4X943-F1
#
_cell.length_a   1.000
_cell.length_b   1.000
_cell.length_c   1.000
_cell.angle_alpha   90.00
_cell.angle_beta   90.00
_cell.angle_gamma   90.00
#
_symmetry.space_group_name_H-M   'P 1'
#
loop_
_entity.id
_entity.type
_entity.pdbx_description
1 polymer ?
#
loop_
_entity_poly.entity_id
_entity_poly.type
_entity_poly.pdbx_seq_one_letter_code
_entity_poly.pdbx_strand_id
1 'polypeptide(L)'
;MLKLYLLCSVSVVLVSNQHLQNSYQQPVSSKQQISPERFCERYVECVAVSTLEERLCLGNTELRPFWLPNLNDQTDCHEKLRNDYITLERMEEKLDQELLSCLLQNTAPFSAEAANTCNRDAYRSAATFDFARSIFHVPTQCFTSVERRIARQCGQVKSCCSAVSR
;
A
#
# COMPACT_ATOMS: atom_id res chain seq x y z
N MET A 1 -11.73 13.38 8.07
CA MET A 1 -10.30 12.98 8.15
C MET A 1 -9.65 13.15 9.53
N LEU A 2 -10.14 14.01 10.44
CA LEU A 2 -9.53 14.17 11.78
C LEU A 2 -10.02 13.19 12.87
N LYS A 3 -11.08 12.41 12.62
CA LYS A 3 -11.70 11.54 13.65
C LYS A 3 -11.12 10.13 13.78
N LEU A 4 -10.30 9.66 12.83
CA LEU A 4 -9.67 8.34 12.92
C LEU A 4 -8.33 8.34 13.66
N TYR A 5 -7.66 9.49 13.78
CA TYR A 5 -6.34 9.60 14.41
C TYR A 5 -6.36 9.54 15.95
N LEU A 6 -7.53 9.66 16.58
CA LEU A 6 -7.65 9.84 18.03
C LEU A 6 -7.77 8.54 18.84
N LEU A 7 -7.77 7.36 18.21
CA LEU A 7 -7.91 6.08 18.91
C LEU A 7 -6.63 5.23 19.00
N CYS A 8 -5.51 5.71 18.46
CA CYS A 8 -4.24 4.97 18.46
C CYS A 8 -3.20 5.67 19.35
N SER A 9 -3.45 5.73 20.66
CA SER A 9 -2.46 6.12 21.65
C SER A 9 -1.97 4.91 22.46
N VAL A 10 -0.69 4.61 22.24
CA VAL A 10 0.31 4.01 23.14
C VAL A 10 -0.01 2.66 23.79
N SER A 11 0.69 1.63 23.33
CA SER A 11 1.38 0.67 24.20
C SER A 11 2.55 0.05 23.43
N VAL A 12 3.76 0.49 23.79
CA VAL A 12 5.03 -0.11 23.36
C VAL A 12 5.24 -1.38 24.18
N VAL A 13 5.27 -2.54 23.54
CA VAL A 13 5.91 -3.74 24.10
C VAL A 13 6.67 -4.46 22.98
N LEU A 14 7.98 -4.59 23.23
CA LEU A 14 8.97 -5.33 22.44
C LEU A 14 8.55 -6.81 22.31
N VAL A 15 8.43 -7.33 21.09
CA VAL A 15 8.52 -8.77 20.85
C VAL A 15 9.35 -9.05 19.60
N SER A 16 10.31 -9.94 19.82
CA SER A 16 11.48 -10.23 19.02
C SER A 16 11.22 -10.83 17.64
N ASN A 17 12.20 -10.54 16.79
CA ASN A 17 12.35 -10.79 15.37
C ASN A 17 12.72 -12.26 15.07
N GLN A 18 11.74 -13.15 14.86
CA GLN A 18 12.01 -14.56 14.49
C GLN A 18 11.12 -15.15 13.38
N HIS A 19 10.20 -14.40 12.76
CA HIS A 19 9.23 -14.99 11.83
C HIS A 19 9.59 -14.93 10.33
N LEU A 20 10.76 -14.39 9.95
CA LEU A 20 11.08 -14.05 8.55
C LEU A 20 11.90 -15.07 7.74
N GLN A 21 11.99 -16.35 8.12
CA GLN A 21 12.87 -17.29 7.38
C GLN A 21 12.29 -18.59 6.85
N ASN A 22 11.01 -18.93 7.03
CA ASN A 22 10.48 -20.22 6.52
C ASN A 22 9.25 -20.09 5.62
N SER A 23 9.43 -19.54 4.41
CA SER A 23 8.47 -19.79 3.33
C SER A 23 9.13 -19.86 1.95
N TYR A 24 9.93 -20.90 1.73
CA TYR A 24 10.18 -21.41 0.39
C TYR A 24 9.72 -22.87 0.30
N GLN A 25 8.87 -23.10 -0.72
CA GLN A 25 8.38 -24.37 -1.25
C GLN A 25 7.35 -25.15 -0.44
N GLN A 26 6.08 -24.91 -0.74
CA GLN A 26 5.06 -25.96 -0.80
C GLN A 26 4.29 -25.88 -2.14
N PRO A 27 3.89 -27.03 -2.73
CA PRO A 27 3.25 -27.10 -4.04
C PRO A 27 1.84 -26.52 -3.99
N VAL A 28 1.56 -25.56 -4.87
CA VAL A 28 0.33 -24.75 -4.88
C VAL A 28 -0.86 -25.57 -5.39
N SER A 29 -1.76 -25.94 -4.49
CA SER A 29 -3.09 -26.46 -4.82
C SER A 29 -3.97 -25.31 -5.35
N SER A 30 -4.67 -25.53 -6.46
CA SER A 30 -5.47 -24.53 -7.18
C SER A 30 -6.69 -23.97 -6.43
N LYS A 31 -6.88 -24.34 -5.16
CA LYS A 31 -7.94 -23.84 -4.26
C LYS A 31 -7.37 -23.23 -2.98
N GLN A 32 -6.26 -22.50 -3.07
CA GLN A 32 -5.72 -21.83 -1.89
C GLN A 32 -6.53 -20.56 -1.64
N GLN A 33 -7.45 -20.65 -0.67
CA GLN A 33 -8.24 -19.52 -0.20
C GLN A 33 -7.30 -18.47 0.39
N ILE A 34 -7.42 -17.23 -0.09
CA ILE A 34 -6.60 -16.11 0.38
C ILE A 34 -7.11 -15.74 1.77
N SER A 35 -6.21 -15.56 2.75
CA SER A 35 -6.62 -15.26 4.12
C SER A 35 -7.04 -13.79 4.27
N PRO A 36 -7.89 -13.45 5.26
CA PRO A 36 -8.28 -12.07 5.54
C PRO A 36 -7.10 -11.12 5.76
N GLU A 37 -6.03 -11.61 6.41
CA GLU A 37 -4.79 -10.87 6.67
C GLU A 37 -4.13 -10.42 5.37
N ARG A 38 -4.09 -11.31 4.36
CA ARG A 38 -3.54 -10.99 3.04
C ARG A 38 -4.33 -9.88 2.35
N PHE A 39 -5.64 -9.79 2.55
CA PHE A 39 -6.43 -8.67 2.02
C PHE A 39 -6.10 -7.36 2.73
N CYS A 40 -5.77 -7.38 4.02
CA CYS A 40 -5.30 -6.20 4.73
C CYS A 40 -3.90 -5.76 4.27
N GLU A 41 -2.97 -6.70 4.07
CA GLU A 41 -1.67 -6.43 3.43
C GLU A 41 -1.87 -5.75 2.08
N ARG A 42 -2.73 -6.33 1.23
CA ARG A 42 -3.02 -5.81 -0.11
C ARG A 42 -3.69 -4.45 -0.08
N TYR A 43 -4.57 -4.20 0.91
CA TYR A 43 -5.20 -2.90 1.08
C TYR A 43 -4.19 -1.81 1.42
N VAL A 44 -3.27 -2.06 2.36
CA VAL A 44 -2.23 -1.10 2.74
C VAL A 44 -1.33 -0.78 1.54
N GLU A 45 -0.88 -1.81 0.82
CA GLU A 45 -0.09 -1.61 -0.39
C GLU A 45 -0.84 -0.80 -1.44
N CYS A 46 -2.11 -1.11 -1.70
CA CYS A 46 -2.92 -0.39 -2.66
C CYS A 46 -3.10 1.08 -2.28
N VAL A 47 -3.28 1.39 -0.99
CA VAL A 47 -3.35 2.77 -0.49
C VAL A 47 -2.05 3.51 -0.74
N ALA A 48 -0.91 2.87 -0.49
CA ALA A 48 0.40 3.45 -0.75
C ALA A 48 0.62 3.73 -2.25
N VAL A 49 0.30 2.77 -3.11
CA VAL A 49 0.37 2.93 -4.58
C VAL A 49 -0.56 4.03 -5.05
N SER A 50 -1.81 4.05 -4.59
CA SER A 50 -2.80 5.09 -4.94
C SER A 50 -2.30 6.48 -4.54
N THR A 51 -1.74 6.60 -3.33
CA THR A 51 -1.21 7.86 -2.83
C THR A 51 -0.01 8.32 -3.64
N LEU A 52 0.89 7.38 -3.97
CA LEU A 52 2.02 7.65 -4.85
C LEU A 52 1.52 8.14 -6.21
N GLU A 53 0.68 7.37 -6.90
CA GLU A 53 0.11 7.72 -8.21
C GLU A 53 -0.51 9.13 -8.23
N GLU A 54 -1.28 9.51 -7.21
CA GLU A 54 -1.90 10.84 -7.15
C GLU A 54 -0.86 11.96 -6.95
N ARG A 55 0.26 11.71 -6.26
CA ARG A 55 1.40 12.64 -6.21
C ARG A 55 2.12 12.70 -7.55
N LEU A 56 2.29 11.56 -8.20
CA LEU A 56 2.97 11.49 -9.49
C LEU A 56 2.17 12.11 -10.64
N CYS A 57 0.86 12.33 -10.44
CA CYS A 57 0.04 13.11 -11.36
C CYS A 57 0.57 14.54 -11.58
N LEU A 58 1.35 15.10 -10.66
CA LEU A 58 2.06 16.36 -10.87
C LEU A 58 3.25 16.13 -11.80
N GLY A 59 3.12 16.47 -13.08
CA GLY A 59 4.26 16.61 -13.99
C GLY A 59 4.74 15.33 -14.68
N ASN A 60 4.05 14.20 -14.57
CA ASN A 60 4.38 13.01 -15.37
C ASN A 60 3.89 13.15 -16.82
N THR A 61 4.84 13.04 -17.74
CA THR A 61 4.60 12.62 -19.13
C THR A 61 5.31 11.29 -19.36
N GLU A 62 4.91 10.47 -20.34
CA GLU A 62 5.59 9.19 -20.66
C GLU A 62 7.12 9.36 -20.84
N LEU A 63 7.57 10.52 -21.30
CA LEU A 63 8.97 10.81 -21.61
C LEU A 63 9.72 11.57 -20.50
N ARG A 64 9.02 12.04 -19.46
CA ARG A 64 9.64 12.76 -18.34
C ARG A 64 8.80 12.56 -17.08
N PRO A 65 9.16 11.59 -16.24
CA PRO A 65 8.60 11.50 -14.91
C PRO A 65 8.99 12.73 -14.09
N PHE A 66 8.15 13.26 -13.21
CA PHE A 66 8.49 14.47 -12.45
C PHE A 66 9.64 14.24 -11.44
N TRP A 67 9.89 13.00 -11.04
CA TRP A 67 11.04 12.62 -10.23
C TRP A 67 12.34 12.50 -11.03
N LEU A 68 12.27 12.53 -12.37
CA LEU A 68 13.46 12.48 -13.20
C LEU A 68 14.03 13.91 -13.32
N PRO A 69 15.21 14.18 -12.74
CA PRO A 69 15.81 15.51 -12.81
C PRO A 69 16.00 15.95 -14.26
N ASN A 70 15.92 17.25 -14.50
CA ASN A 70 16.27 17.80 -15.79
C ASN A 70 17.74 17.46 -16.08
N LEU A 71 18.04 16.99 -17.30
CA LEU A 71 19.41 16.66 -17.72
C LEU A 71 20.38 17.83 -17.51
N ASN A 72 19.88 19.07 -17.56
CA ASN A 72 20.62 20.28 -17.28
C ASN A 72 20.14 20.95 -15.97
N ASP A 73 20.09 20.21 -14.86
CA ASP A 73 19.85 20.80 -13.54
C ASP A 73 21.09 21.59 -13.07
N GLN A 74 21.09 22.91 -13.32
CA GLN A 74 22.17 23.80 -12.91
C GLN A 74 22.32 23.91 -11.38
N THR A 75 21.30 23.51 -10.63
CA THR A 75 21.25 23.66 -9.16
C THR A 75 21.53 22.38 -8.40
N ASP A 76 21.62 21.25 -9.11
CA ASP A 76 21.81 19.91 -8.55
C ASP A 76 20.81 19.61 -7.42
N CYS A 77 19.56 20.01 -7.64
CA CYS A 77 18.49 19.94 -6.66
C CYS A 77 18.19 18.49 -6.26
N HIS A 78 18.21 17.58 -7.24
CA HIS A 78 17.95 16.16 -7.01
C HIS A 78 18.98 15.53 -6.06
N GLU A 79 20.28 15.75 -6.27
CA GLU A 79 21.30 15.18 -5.38
C GLU A 79 21.24 15.79 -3.98
N LYS A 80 20.97 17.10 -3.89
CA LYS A 80 20.84 17.80 -2.60
C LYS A 80 19.66 17.29 -1.79
N LEU A 81 18.53 17.01 -2.43
CA LEU A 81 17.31 16.52 -1.78
C LEU A 81 17.25 15.00 -1.64
N ARG A 82 18.20 14.25 -2.23
CA ARG A 82 18.20 12.78 -2.24
C ARG A 82 18.03 12.18 -0.85
N ASN A 83 18.76 12.71 0.14
CA ASN A 83 18.67 12.22 1.52
C ASN A 83 17.32 12.53 2.17
N ASP A 84 16.70 13.67 1.83
CA ASP A 84 15.38 14.03 2.32
C ASP A 84 14.32 13.11 1.73
N TYR A 85 14.40 12.81 0.43
CA TYR A 85 13.51 11.84 -0.21
C TYR A 85 13.64 10.43 0.38
N ILE A 86 14.87 9.94 0.58
CA ILE A 86 15.12 8.65 1.25
C ILE A 86 14.52 8.65 2.67
N THR A 87 14.62 9.77 3.38
CA THR A 87 14.05 9.90 4.72
C THR A 87 12.53 9.85 4.69
N LEU A 88 11.89 10.58 3.78
CA LEU A 88 10.44 10.57 3.60
C LEU A 88 9.94 9.17 3.23
N GLU A 89 10.60 8.49 2.30
CA GLU A 89 10.26 7.12 1.90
C GLU A 89 10.30 6.16 3.10
N ARG A 90 11.37 6.20 3.91
CA ARG A 90 11.47 5.38 5.14
C ARG A 90 10.37 5.70 6.15
N MET A 91 9.98 6.96 6.28
CA MET A 91 8.88 7.36 7.17
C MET A 91 7.55 6.79 6.67
N GLU A 92 7.30 6.82 5.36
CA GLU A 92 6.09 6.27 4.75
C GLU A 92 6.02 4.75 4.89
N GLU A 93 7.11 4.05 4.62
CA GLU A 93 7.20 2.60 4.85
C GLU A 93 6.92 2.23 6.31
N LYS A 94 7.44 3.01 7.25
CA LYS A 94 7.19 2.77 8.68
C LYS A 94 5.73 2.98 9.03
N LEU A 95 5.09 4.04 8.52
CA LEU A 95 3.67 4.29 8.74
C LEU A 95 2.80 3.18 8.12
N ASP A 96 3.16 2.69 6.93
CA ASP A 96 2.47 1.56 6.29
C ASP A 96 2.60 0.29 7.15
N GLN A 97 3.78 0.02 7.72
CA GLN A 97 4.00 -1.12 8.61
C GLN A 97 3.20 -1.01 9.92
N GLU A 98 3.16 0.18 10.52
CA GLU A 98 2.37 0.45 11.73
C GLU A 98 0.86 0.28 11.45
N LEU A 99 0.39 0.81 10.33
CA LEU A 99 -0.99 0.61 9.87
C LEU A 99 -1.28 -0.89 9.65
N LEU A 100 -0.42 -1.59 8.91
CA LEU A 100 -0.59 -3.02 8.65
C LEU A 100 -0.66 -3.81 9.96
N SER A 101 0.28 -3.58 10.88
CA SER A 101 0.27 -4.24 12.19
C SER A 101 -1.04 -4.00 12.93
N CYS A 102 -1.55 -2.77 12.92
CA CYS A 102 -2.83 -2.43 13.52
C CYS A 102 -3.99 -3.21 12.86
N LEU A 103 -4.02 -3.27 11.53
CA LEU A 103 -5.06 -3.99 10.80
C LEU A 103 -5.01 -5.48 11.08
N LEU A 104 -3.83 -6.10 11.08
CA LEU A 104 -3.67 -7.53 11.36
C LEU A 104 -4.15 -7.90 12.76
N GLN A 105 -3.87 -7.07 13.77
CA GLN A 105 -4.35 -7.29 15.15
C GLN A 105 -5.87 -7.23 15.28
N ASN A 106 -6.55 -6.48 14.39
CA ASN A 106 -7.99 -6.24 14.45
C ASN A 106 -8.77 -6.99 13.36
N THR A 107 -8.08 -7.80 12.55
CA THR A 107 -8.70 -8.58 11.47
C THR A 107 -9.34 -9.83 12.04
N ALA A 108 -10.57 -10.10 11.59
CA ALA A 108 -11.34 -11.27 11.94
C ALA A 108 -11.38 -12.26 10.77
N PRO A 109 -11.61 -13.56 11.04
CA PRO A 109 -11.89 -14.53 10.00
C PRO A 109 -13.06 -14.11 9.11
N PHE A 110 -13.06 -14.57 7.85
CA PHE A 110 -14.18 -14.33 6.95
C PHE A 110 -15.49 -14.94 7.47
N SER A 111 -16.60 -14.22 7.24
CA SER A 111 -17.92 -14.83 7.26
C SER A 111 -18.07 -15.79 6.07
N ALA A 112 -19.06 -16.70 6.13
CA ALA A 112 -19.34 -17.62 5.03
C ALA A 112 -19.66 -16.89 3.71
N GLU A 113 -20.27 -15.71 3.78
CA GLU A 113 -20.56 -14.87 2.62
C GLU A 113 -19.30 -14.17 2.08
N ALA A 114 -18.48 -13.61 2.97
CA ALA A 114 -17.22 -12.96 2.60
C ALA A 114 -16.24 -13.94 1.95
N ALA A 115 -16.26 -15.21 2.35
CA ALA A 115 -15.43 -16.26 1.76
C ALA A 115 -15.67 -16.46 0.25
N ASN A 116 -16.88 -16.16 -0.24
CA ASN A 116 -17.22 -16.29 -1.67
C ASN A 116 -16.82 -15.05 -2.48
N THR A 117 -16.93 -13.86 -1.89
CA THR A 117 -16.62 -12.58 -2.56
C THR A 117 -15.13 -12.22 -2.49
N CYS A 118 -14.47 -12.53 -1.37
CA CYS A 118 -13.05 -12.30 -1.11
C CYS A 118 -12.19 -13.43 -1.69
N ASN A 119 -12.24 -13.54 -3.01
CA ASN A 119 -11.52 -14.54 -3.78
C ASN A 119 -10.27 -13.95 -4.47
N ARG A 120 -9.62 -14.75 -5.31
CA ARG A 120 -8.38 -14.34 -5.99
C ARG A 120 -8.54 -13.15 -6.92
N ASP A 121 -9.72 -12.97 -7.53
CA ASP A 121 -9.96 -11.85 -8.44
C ASP A 121 -10.12 -10.56 -7.65
N ALA A 122 -10.83 -10.61 -6.52
CA ALA A 122 -10.90 -9.50 -5.57
C ALA A 122 -9.52 -9.11 -5.01
N TYR A 123 -8.63 -10.08 -4.81
CA TYR A 123 -7.27 -9.80 -4.35
C TYR A 123 -6.40 -9.13 -5.43
N ARG A 124 -6.61 -9.49 -6.70
CA ARG A 124 -5.86 -8.96 -7.86
C ARG A 124 -6.40 -7.64 -8.41
N SER A 125 -7.58 -7.20 -7.97
CA SER A 125 -8.20 -5.97 -8.47
C SER A 125 -7.48 -4.71 -7.99
N ALA A 126 -6.68 -4.81 -6.93
CA ALA A 126 -6.01 -3.69 -6.31
C ALA A 126 -4.72 -3.31 -7.02
N ALA A 127 -4.40 -2.02 -7.01
CA ALA A 127 -3.11 -1.54 -7.48
C ALA A 127 -1.98 -2.06 -6.58
N THR A 128 -0.84 -2.40 -7.18
CA THR A 128 0.32 -2.98 -6.50
C THR A 128 1.57 -2.26 -6.92
N PHE A 129 2.60 -2.33 -6.09
CA PHE A 129 3.92 -1.93 -6.55
C PHE A 129 4.46 -2.96 -7.54
N ASP A 130 5.38 -2.50 -8.38
CA ASP A 130 6.21 -3.38 -9.18
C ASP A 130 7.39 -3.88 -8.33
N PHE A 131 8.62 -3.42 -8.62
CA PHE A 131 9.81 -3.78 -7.85
C PHE A 131 10.20 -2.64 -6.90
N ALA A 132 10.61 -2.97 -5.66
CA ALA A 132 11.13 -1.98 -4.70
C ALA A 132 10.25 -0.73 -4.52
N ARG A 133 8.92 -0.92 -4.38
CA ARG A 133 7.92 0.15 -4.23
C ARG A 133 7.88 1.18 -5.37
N SER A 134 8.31 0.78 -6.57
CA SER A 134 8.16 1.58 -7.79
C SER A 134 6.86 1.29 -8.52
N ILE A 135 6.50 2.20 -9.42
CA ILE A 135 5.51 1.96 -10.48
C ILE A 135 6.15 2.27 -11.84
N PHE A 136 5.91 1.44 -12.84
CA PHE A 136 6.45 1.60 -14.20
C PHE A 136 5.44 2.14 -15.21
N HIS A 137 4.27 2.58 -14.77
CA HIS A 137 3.23 3.17 -15.62
C HIS A 137 2.98 4.64 -15.31
N VAL A 138 2.41 5.36 -16.29
CA VAL A 138 1.91 6.72 -16.10
C VAL A 138 0.53 6.66 -15.44
N PRO A 139 0.33 7.28 -14.25
CA PRO A 139 -0.97 7.30 -13.62
C PRO A 139 -2.03 7.98 -14.50
N THR A 140 -3.22 7.40 -14.54
CA THR A 140 -4.38 7.97 -15.23
C THR A 140 -5.41 8.49 -14.22
N GLN A 141 -6.43 9.22 -14.69
CA GLN A 141 -7.53 9.75 -13.85
C GLN A 141 -7.01 10.57 -12.65
N CYS A 142 -6.07 11.46 -12.95
CA CYS A 142 -5.37 12.33 -12.02
C CYS A 142 -6.23 13.44 -11.43
N PHE A 143 -5.79 13.98 -10.29
CA PHE A 143 -6.41 15.11 -9.59
C PHE A 143 -7.87 14.86 -9.20
N THR A 144 -8.19 13.60 -8.90
CA THR A 144 -9.52 13.21 -8.43
C THR A 144 -9.63 13.25 -6.91
N SER A 145 -8.51 13.52 -6.23
CA SER A 145 -8.25 13.38 -4.79
C SER A 145 -7.77 11.98 -4.41
N VAL A 146 -6.86 11.93 -3.42
CA VAL A 146 -6.32 10.69 -2.86
C VAL A 146 -7.45 9.78 -2.37
N GLU A 147 -8.45 10.34 -1.68
CA GLU A 147 -9.59 9.58 -1.17
C GLU A 147 -10.39 8.90 -2.29
N ARG A 148 -10.67 9.61 -3.39
CA ARG A 148 -11.43 9.04 -4.52
C ARG A 148 -10.63 7.98 -5.27
N ARG A 149 -9.32 8.19 -5.43
CA ARG A 149 -8.44 7.20 -6.05
C ARG A 149 -8.39 5.92 -5.22
N ILE A 150 -8.18 6.02 -3.91
CA ILE A 150 -8.19 4.88 -2.99
C ILE A 150 -9.53 4.14 -3.05
N ALA A 151 -10.66 4.86 -3.04
CA ALA A 151 -11.97 4.23 -3.13
C ALA A 151 -12.14 3.42 -4.43
N ARG A 152 -11.67 3.95 -5.55
CA ARG A 152 -11.73 3.31 -6.87
C ARG A 152 -10.79 2.11 -6.98
N GLN A 153 -9.54 2.24 -6.57
CA GLN A 153 -8.50 1.22 -6.78
C GLN A 153 -8.49 0.16 -5.68
N CYS A 154 -8.77 0.56 -4.44
CA CYS A 154 -8.63 -0.31 -3.27
C CYS A 154 -9.98 -0.74 -2.68
N GLY A 155 -11.11 -0.25 -3.20
CA GLY A 155 -12.43 -0.48 -2.61
C GLY A 155 -12.80 -1.96 -2.46
N GLN A 156 -12.43 -2.79 -3.43
CA GLN A 156 -12.73 -4.23 -3.38
C GLN A 156 -11.90 -4.94 -2.30
N VAL A 157 -10.58 -4.73 -2.24
CA VAL A 157 -9.74 -5.30 -1.17
C VAL A 157 -10.05 -4.71 0.20
N LYS A 158 -10.46 -3.43 0.26
CA LYS A 158 -10.95 -2.78 1.48
C LYS A 158 -12.13 -3.53 2.06
N SER A 159 -13.10 -3.93 1.23
CA SER A 159 -14.28 -4.69 1.69
C SER A 159 -13.93 -6.07 2.24
N CYS A 160 -12.76 -6.61 1.88
CA CYS A 160 -12.25 -7.90 2.33
C CYS A 160 -11.26 -7.81 3.50
N CYS A 161 -10.88 -6.61 3.93
CA CYS A 161 -10.13 -6.42 5.17
C CYS A 161 -11.11 -5.97 6.27
N SER A 162 -11.53 -6.91 7.13
CA SER A 162 -12.56 -6.64 8.13
C SER A 162 -12.18 -5.54 9.12
N ALA A 163 -10.89 -5.32 9.36
CA ALA A 163 -10.40 -4.27 10.24
C ALA A 163 -10.64 -2.86 9.67
N VAL A 164 -10.78 -2.74 8.34
CA VAL A 164 -11.00 -1.45 7.64
C VAL A 164 -12.46 -1.26 7.26
N SER A 165 -13.19 -2.34 6.97
CA SER A 165 -14.58 -2.28 6.52
C SER A 165 -15.60 -2.08 7.65
N ARG A 166 -15.14 -2.04 8.92
CA ARG A 166 -15.97 -1.83 10.11
C ARG A 166 -16.38 -0.37 10.32
#